data_AF-A0A2E8HDE5-F1
#
_entry.id   AF-A0A2E8HDE5-F1
#
_cell.length_a   1.000
_cell.length_b   1.000
_cell.length_c   1.000
_cell.angle_alpha   90.00
_cell.angle_beta   90.00
_cell.angle_gamma   90.00
#
_symmetry.space_group_name_H-M   'P 1'
#
loop_
_entity.id
_entity.type
_entity.pdbx_description
1 polymer ?
#
loop_
_entity_poly.entity_id
_entity_poly.type
_entity_poly.pdbx_seq_one_letter_code
_entity_poly.pdbx_strand_id
1 'polypeptide(L)' 'MEAYWNINDSISLNALINNLTNETYFNFQDVRGRDGSRGDILRFSQPERNFQIGAKFTF' A
#
# COMPACT_ATOMS: atom_id res chain seq x y z
N MET A 1 -2.93 8.04 3.57
CA MET A 1 -3.93 8.69 4.44
C MET A 1 -4.52 7.60 5.31
N GLU A 2 -4.67 7.85 6.61
CA GLU A 2 -5.13 6.84 7.57
C GLU A 2 -6.27 7.39 8.42
N ALA A 3 -7.24 6.52 8.69
CA ALA A 3 -8.33 6.77 9.62
C ALA A 3 -8.44 5.59 10.57
N TYR A 4 -8.56 5.90 11.85
CA TYR A 4 -8.66 4.93 12.92
C TYR A 4 -9.86 5.26 13.80
N TRP A 5 -10.66 4.25 14.12
CA TRP A 5 -11.83 4.41 14.95
C TRP A 5 -11.95 3.29 15.97
N ASN A 6 -11.89 3.66 17.25
CA ASN A 6 -12.22 2.77 18.36
C ASN A 6 -13.71 2.85 18.65
N ILE A 7 -14.42 1.75 18.42
CA ILE A 7 -15.82 1.63 18.78
C ILE A 7 -15.94 1.47 20.30
N ASN A 8 -15.09 0.63 20.88
CA ASN A 8 -14.95 0.40 22.32
C ASN A 8 -13.57 -0.24 22.61
N ASP A 9 -13.28 -0.59 23.87
CA ASP A 9 -12.00 -1.18 24.28
C ASP A 9 -11.71 -2.56 23.63
N SER A 10 -12.74 -3.22 23.10
CA SER A 10 -12.66 -4.54 22.49
C SER A 10 -12.63 -4.50 20.96
N ILE A 11 -13.01 -3.39 20.32
CA ILE A 11 -13.21 -3.31 18.87
C ILE A 11 -12.60 -2.02 18.31
N SER A 12 -11.70 -2.19 17.35
CA SER A 12 -11.11 -1.10 16.59
C SER A 12 -11.20 -1.35 15.08
N LEU A 13 -11.45 -0.28 14.34
CA LEU A 13 -11.51 -0.25 12.89
C LEU A 13 -10.39 0.64 12.34
N ASN A 14 -9.75 0.21 11.27
CA ASN A 14 -8.72 0.97 10.57
C ASN A 14 -9.04 1.02 9.07
N ALA A 15 -8.89 2.19 8.48
CA ALA A 15 -8.96 2.39 7.05
C ALA A 15 -7.69 3.13 6.59
N LEU A 16 -7.05 2.60 5.54
CA LEU A 16 -5.80 3.10 4.99
C LEU A 16 -5.96 3.30 3.48
N ILE A 17 -5.48 4.42 2.98
CA ILE A 17 -5.27 4.66 1.56
C ILE A 17 -3.76 4.74 1.33
N ASN A 18 -3.24 3.73 0.64
CA ASN A 18 -1.84 3.69 0.21
C ASN A 18 -1.73 4.32 -1.19
N ASN A 19 -0.60 4.99 -1.45
CA ASN A 19 -0.33 5.67 -2.71
C ASN A 19 -1.44 6.68 -3.10
N LEU A 20 -1.66 7.68 -2.24
CA LEU A 20 -2.74 8.65 -2.40
C LEU A 20 -2.68 9.41 -3.72
N THR A 21 -1.49 9.72 -4.24
CA THR A 21 -1.33 10.46 -5.50
C THR A 21 -1.46 9.58 -6.75
N ASN A 22 -1.64 8.26 -6.58
CA ASN A 22 -1.71 7.29 -7.67
C ASN A 22 -0.47 7.32 -8.58
N GLU A 23 0.70 7.45 -7.97
CA GLU A 23 1.95 7.53 -8.70
C GLU A 23 2.50 6.14 -8.98
N THR A 24 2.91 5.91 -10.23
CA THR A 24 3.68 4.72 -10.60
C THR A 24 5.14 4.97 -10.28
N TYR A 25 5.69 4.22 -9.32
CA TYR A 25 7.10 4.29 -8.96
C TYR A 25 7.69 2.89 -8.83
N PHE A 26 9.02 2.84 -8.80
CA PHE A 26 9.79 1.60 -8.73
C PHE A 26 10.68 1.66 -7.50
N ASN A 27 10.63 0.64 -6.66
CA ASN A 27 11.59 0.50 -5.58
C ASN A 27 12.93 0.09 -6.18
N PHE A 28 13.99 0.81 -5.83
CA PHE A 28 15.33 0.49 -6.31
C PHE A 28 15.73 -0.96 -6.00
N GLN A 29 15.28 -1.52 -4.88
CA GLN A 29 15.54 -2.91 -4.48
C GLN A 29 14.99 -3.94 -5.49
N ASP A 30 13.87 -3.63 -6.16
CA ASP A 30 13.19 -4.55 -7.07
C ASP A 30 13.74 -4.48 -8.51
N VAL A 31 14.30 -3.32 -8.88
CA VAL A 31 14.82 -3.04 -10.22
C VAL A 31 16.35 -3.00 -10.32
N ARG A 32 17.08 -3.08 -9.19
CA ARG A 32 18.55 -3.06 -9.19
C ARG A 32 19.11 -4.22 -10.01
N GLY A 33 19.95 -3.90 -11.00
CA GLY A 33 20.55 -4.89 -11.91
C GLY A 33 19.67 -5.24 -13.11
N ARG A 34 18.51 -4.59 -13.27
CA ARG A 34 17.67 -4.70 -14.48
C ARG A 34 17.89 -3.46 -15.35
N ASP A 35 17.84 -3.68 -16.65
CA ASP A 35 17.94 -2.62 -17.64
C ASP A 35 16.60 -1.86 -17.72
N GLY A 36 16.66 -0.53 -17.49
CA GLY A 36 15.50 0.36 -17.49
C GLY A 36 14.82 0.50 -18.85
N SER A 37 15.47 0.09 -19.93
CA SER A 37 14.92 0.12 -21.29
C SER A 37 14.07 -1.10 -21.64
N ARG A 38 14.07 -2.15 -20.80
CA ARG A 38 13.25 -3.33 -21.04
C ARG A 38 11.82 -3.07 -20.60
N GLY A 39 10.87 -3.23 -21.52
CA GLY A 39 9.43 -3.07 -21.25
C GLY A 39 8.86 -4.03 -20.20
N ASP A 40 9.64 -5.02 -19.77
CA ASP A 40 9.26 -5.93 -18.69
C ASP A 40 9.45 -5.33 -17.29
N ILE A 41 10.12 -4.17 -17.16
CA ILE A 41 10.35 -3.51 -15.87
C ILE A 41 9.06 -3.07 -15.19
N LEU A 42 8.00 -2.85 -15.97
CA LEU A 42 6.66 -2.48 -15.49
C LEU A 42 6.06 -3.50 -14.52
N ARG A 43 6.47 -4.78 -14.56
CA ARG A 43 5.98 -5.79 -13.61
C ARG A 43 6.49 -5.58 -12.17
N PHE A 44 7.51 -4.75 -12.00
CA PHE A 44 8.09 -4.39 -10.70
C PHE A 44 7.60 -3.01 -10.23
N SER A 45 6.64 -2.41 -10.95
CA SER A 45 6.00 -1.19 -10.46
C SER A 45 5.33 -1.50 -9.13
N GLN A 46 5.45 -0.54 -8.22
CA GLN A 46 4.72 -0.64 -6.96
C GLN A 46 3.22 -0.52 -7.23
N PRO A 47 2.39 -1.15 -6.38
CA PRO A 47 0.95 -1.01 -6.47
C PRO A 47 0.55 0.46 -6.56
N GLU A 48 -0.38 0.73 -7.46
CA GLU A 48 -1.07 2.02 -7.58
C GLU A 48 -1.93 2.28 -6.32
N ARG A 49 -2.82 3.27 -6.37
CA ARG A 49 -3.69 3.60 -5.24
C ARG A 49 -4.48 2.36 -4.80
N ASN A 50 -4.33 2.01 -3.54
CA ASN A 50 -5.07 0.89 -2.95
C ASN A 50 -5.64 1.25 -1.58
N PHE A 51 -6.72 0.56 -1.25
CA PHE A 51 -7.51 0.77 -0.05
C PHE A 51 -7.39 -0.47 0.84
N GLN A 52 -7.11 -0.25 2.11
CA GLN A 52 -7.03 -1.31 3.11
C GLN A 52 -8.01 -0.99 4.23
N ILE A 53 -8.89 -1.94 4.54
CA ILE A 53 -9.81 -1.84 5.66
C ILE A 53 -9.52 -3.01 6.58
N GLY A 54 -9.33 -2.73 7.87
CA GLY A 54 -9.10 -3.72 8.90
C GLY A 54 -10.04 -3.53 10.08
N ALA A 55 -10.36 -4.65 10.71
CA ALA A 55 -11.08 -4.71 11.98
C ALA A 55 -10.26 -5.56 12.93
N LYS A 56 -10.03 -5.05 14.15
CA LYS A 56 -9.30 -5.75 15.20
C LYS A 56 -10.20 -5.91 16.42
N PHE A 57 -10.31 -7.15 16.87
CA PHE A 57 -11.03 -7.55 18.08
C PHE A 57 -10.01 -7.93 19.15
N THR A 58 -10.22 -7.46 20.38
CA THR A 58 -9.39 -7.78 21.55
C THR A 58 -10.30 -8.29 22.67
N PHE A 59 -9.93 -9.40 23.30
CA PHE A 59 -10.67 -10.08 24.36
C PHE A 59 -9.86 -10.15 25.64
#